data_AF-A0A2I1G503-F1
#
_entry.id   AF-A0A2I1G503-F1
#
_cell.length_a   1.000
_cell.length_b   1.000
_cell.length_c   1.000
_cell.angle_alpha   90.00
_cell.angle_beta   90.00
_cell.angle_gamma   90.00
#
_symmetry.space_group_name_H-M   'P 1'
#
loop_
_entity.id
_entity.type
_entity.pdbx_description
1 polymer ?
#
loop_
_entity_poly.entity_id
_entity_poly.type
_entity_poly.pdbx_seq_one_letter_code
_entity_poly.pdbx_strand_id
1 'polypeptide(L)'
;MSTMNSRTPIPSSMRTLIEMKRAEGLSSLFKGVGSPIIGLAFLNSILFASYGGIMRAFDEYGFKSSPNPTLSQVYIAGFGAGVACFLASTPTELVKCRAQVYPNSSTWSIFKSILFTHGIGGFYQGGLITIIRDAPGYGVYFWAYEGLKRVLGVTIDNSGGNVSKLLFAGGMAGLLSWGSIYPLDVIKSRLQTQYSSSINPHTEETPLVQRKVTVSPTVTLTRQNGPYYKGIVDCTIKSYQAEGISVFFRGIIPTLIRAWPVNAVTFYVYEIMINWLNSLQHSN
;
A
#
# COMPACT_ATOMS: atom_id res chain seq x y z
N MET A 1 45.53 14.17 25.07
CA MET A 1 44.80 13.33 26.04
C MET A 1 43.38 13.18 25.53
N SER A 2 43.13 12.05 24.87
CA SER A 2 41.87 11.70 24.21
C SER A 2 40.75 11.48 25.22
N THR A 3 39.58 12.06 24.99
CA THR A 3 38.31 11.50 25.45
C THR A 3 37.37 11.39 24.25
N MET A 4 37.61 10.31 23.49
CA MET A 4 36.76 9.83 22.43
C MET A 4 35.47 9.33 23.11
N ASN A 5 34.47 10.20 23.19
CA ASN A 5 33.20 9.89 23.83
C ASN A 5 32.44 8.89 22.94
N SER A 6 32.38 7.64 23.39
CA SER A 6 31.72 6.51 22.75
C SER A 6 30.21 6.73 22.71
N ARG A 7 29.73 7.47 21.70
CA ARG A 7 28.31 7.50 21.34
C ARG A 7 28.01 6.23 20.56
N THR A 8 27.21 5.35 21.14
CA THR A 8 26.54 4.26 20.44
C THR A 8 25.94 4.77 19.12
N PRO A 9 26.02 4.02 18.01
CA PRO A 9 25.47 4.47 16.75
C PRO A 9 23.94 4.48 16.85
N ILE A 10 23.38 5.64 17.20
CA ILE A 10 21.94 5.89 17.12
C ILE A 10 21.48 5.50 15.70
N PRO A 11 20.48 4.63 15.53
CA PRO A 11 20.02 4.20 14.22
C PRO A 11 19.63 5.42 13.37
N SER A 12 19.93 5.35 12.07
CA SER A 12 19.77 6.44 11.09
C SER A 12 18.39 7.10 11.16
N SER A 13 17.33 6.33 11.37
CA SER A 13 15.95 6.82 11.49
C SER A 13 15.69 7.70 12.73
N MET A 14 16.26 7.35 13.89
CA MET A 14 16.10 8.17 15.11
C MET A 14 16.90 9.46 15.03
N ARG A 15 18.07 9.46 14.36
CA ARG A 15 18.83 10.68 14.10
C ARG A 15 18.04 11.63 13.20
N THR A 16 17.48 11.13 12.10
CA THR A 16 16.64 11.93 11.20
C THR A 16 15.43 12.52 11.93
N LEU A 17 14.79 11.76 12.82
CA LEU A 17 13.65 12.25 13.60
C LEU A 17 14.04 13.38 14.57
N ILE A 18 15.19 13.24 15.25
CA ILE A 18 15.71 14.27 16.16
C ILE A 18 16.09 15.54 15.39
N GLU A 19 16.70 15.39 14.21
CA GLU A 19 17.06 16.53 13.36
C GLU A 19 15.83 17.22 12.76
N MET A 20 14.82 16.47 12.29
CA MET A 20 13.53 17.04 11.86
C MET A 20 12.84 17.82 12.99
N LYS A 21 12.79 17.25 14.20
CA LYS A 21 12.23 17.92 15.37
C LYS A 21 12.97 19.22 15.67
N ARG A 22 14.30 19.24 15.50
CA ARG A 22 15.16 20.40 15.77
C ARG A 22 15.09 21.47 14.67
N ALA A 23 14.91 21.06 13.41
CA ALA A 23 14.92 21.94 12.25
C ALA A 23 13.55 22.57 11.96
N GLU A 24 12.45 21.81 12.08
CA GLU A 24 11.13 22.25 11.61
C GLU A 24 10.01 22.14 12.66
N GLY A 25 10.31 21.55 13.83
CA GLY A 25 9.35 21.32 14.90
C GLY A 25 8.40 20.13 14.66
N LEU A 26 7.65 19.73 15.70
CA LEU A 26 6.74 18.56 15.67
C LEU A 26 5.59 18.70 14.66
N SER A 27 5.21 19.94 14.30
CA SER A 27 4.17 20.22 13.30
C SER A 27 4.58 19.80 11.88
N SER A 28 5.89 19.71 11.58
CA SER A 28 6.37 19.23 10.28
C SER A 28 5.92 17.81 9.96
N LEU A 29 5.78 16.95 10.98
CA LEU A 29 5.31 15.57 10.81
C LEU A 29 3.88 15.46 10.25
N PHE A 30 3.07 16.51 10.41
CA PHE A 30 1.69 16.57 9.94
C PHE A 30 1.53 17.37 8.65
N LYS A 31 2.57 18.09 8.20
CA LYS A 31 2.53 18.82 6.93
C LYS A 31 2.37 17.83 5.78
N GLY A 32 1.34 18.02 4.97
CA GLY A 32 1.06 17.17 3.82
C GLY A 32 0.16 15.96 4.10
N VAL A 33 -0.26 15.71 5.35
CA VAL A 33 -1.16 14.60 5.70
C VAL A 33 -2.59 14.80 5.15
N GLY A 34 -3.02 16.04 4.94
CA GLY A 34 -4.37 16.34 4.45
C GLY A 34 -4.66 15.80 3.04
N SER A 35 -3.69 15.86 2.12
CA SER A 35 -3.88 15.38 0.74
C SER A 35 -4.12 13.86 0.67
N PRO A 36 -3.34 13.01 1.37
CA PRO A 36 -3.66 11.59 1.54
C PRO A 36 -5.02 11.31 2.19
N ILE A 37 -5.42 12.07 3.22
CA ILE A 37 -6.72 11.85 3.90
C ILE A 37 -7.89 12.08 2.95
N ILE A 38 -7.89 13.21 2.23
CA ILE A 38 -8.96 13.54 1.27
C ILE A 38 -9.01 12.50 0.15
N GLY A 39 -7.83 12.09 -0.36
CA GLY A 39 -7.73 11.04 -1.36
C GLY A 39 -8.31 9.70 -0.88
N LEU A 40 -8.05 9.33 0.37
CA LEU A 40 -8.57 8.08 0.95
C LEU A 40 -10.10 8.09 1.09
N ALA A 41 -10.69 9.22 1.52
CA ALA A 41 -12.15 9.35 1.62
C ALA A 41 -12.82 9.22 0.24
N PHE A 42 -12.25 9.85 -0.78
CA PHE A 42 -12.73 9.75 -2.16
C PHE A 42 -12.67 8.31 -2.69
N LEU A 43 -11.53 7.63 -2.49
CA LEU A 43 -11.36 6.25 -2.95
C LEU A 43 -12.29 5.28 -2.22
N ASN A 44 -12.50 5.45 -0.90
CA ASN A 44 -13.44 4.64 -0.15
C ASN A 44 -14.90 4.87 -0.61
N SER A 45 -15.25 6.09 -1.00
CA SER A 45 -16.57 6.36 -1.59
C SER A 45 -16.79 5.56 -2.87
N ILE A 46 -15.82 5.57 -3.79
CA ILE A 46 -15.85 4.77 -5.01
C ILE A 46 -15.94 3.28 -4.68
N LEU A 47 -15.16 2.82 -3.69
CA LEU A 47 -15.15 1.43 -3.25
C LEU A 47 -16.55 0.97 -2.83
N PHE A 48 -17.20 1.69 -1.91
CA PHE A 48 -18.51 1.30 -1.39
C PHE A 48 -19.63 1.51 -2.40
N ALA A 49 -19.57 2.57 -3.22
CA ALA A 49 -20.54 2.78 -4.30
C ALA A 49 -20.49 1.65 -5.34
N SER A 50 -19.29 1.25 -5.75
CA SER A 50 -19.09 0.17 -6.72
C SER A 50 -19.47 -1.19 -6.12
N TYR A 51 -19.05 -1.47 -4.89
CA TYR A 51 -19.41 -2.69 -4.16
C TYR A 51 -20.94 -2.83 -4.03
N GLY A 52 -21.62 -1.76 -3.57
CA GLY A 52 -23.07 -1.73 -3.45
C GLY A 52 -23.78 -1.87 -4.80
N GLY A 53 -23.27 -1.20 -5.84
CA GLY A 53 -23.80 -1.31 -7.21
C GLY A 53 -23.72 -2.73 -7.76
N ILE A 54 -22.57 -3.40 -7.62
CA ILE A 54 -22.39 -4.78 -8.07
C ILE A 54 -23.29 -5.74 -7.28
N MET A 55 -23.43 -5.53 -5.97
CA MET A 55 -24.30 -6.38 -5.16
C MET A 55 -25.78 -6.21 -5.55
N ARG A 56 -26.23 -4.98 -5.85
CA ARG A 56 -27.58 -4.71 -6.37
C ARG A 56 -27.79 -5.37 -7.73
N ALA A 57 -26.79 -5.36 -8.60
CA ALA A 57 -26.86 -6.06 -9.88
C ALA A 57 -27.04 -7.57 -9.68
N PHE A 58 -26.33 -8.20 -8.73
CA PHE A 58 -26.56 -9.62 -8.42
C PHE A 58 -27.98 -9.92 -7.95
N ASP A 59 -28.59 -9.01 -7.18
CA ASP A 59 -29.99 -9.13 -6.77
C ASP A 59 -30.95 -8.99 -7.96
N GLU A 60 -30.71 -8.02 -8.85
CA GLU A 60 -31.56 -7.73 -10.02
C GLU A 60 -31.54 -8.86 -11.07
N TYR A 61 -30.37 -9.45 -11.32
CA TYR A 61 -30.22 -10.55 -12.28
C TYR A 61 -30.57 -11.94 -11.70
N GLY A 62 -31.15 -12.01 -10.49
CA GLY A 62 -31.64 -13.25 -9.91
C GLY A 62 -30.56 -14.20 -9.36
N PHE A 63 -29.34 -13.72 -9.12
CA PHE A 63 -28.29 -14.53 -8.47
C PHE A 63 -28.49 -14.68 -6.96
N LYS A 64 -29.61 -14.20 -6.41
CA LYS A 64 -29.93 -14.26 -4.98
C LYS A 64 -30.26 -15.70 -4.56
N SER A 65 -29.26 -16.41 -4.03
CA SER A 65 -29.39 -17.81 -3.58
C SER A 65 -29.80 -17.97 -2.12
N SER A 66 -29.77 -16.90 -1.30
CA SER A 66 -30.04 -16.93 0.14
C SER A 66 -30.45 -15.54 0.65
N PRO A 67 -31.06 -15.41 1.85
CA PRO A 67 -31.36 -14.11 2.46
C PRO A 67 -30.10 -13.28 2.75
N ASN A 68 -28.94 -13.93 2.92
CA ASN A 68 -27.63 -13.27 3.00
C ASN A 68 -26.83 -13.52 1.70
N PRO A 69 -26.05 -12.55 1.21
CA PRO A 69 -25.25 -12.71 -0.01
C PRO A 69 -24.24 -13.84 0.14
N THR A 70 -23.93 -14.60 -0.91
CA THR A 70 -22.95 -15.69 -0.81
C THR A 70 -21.54 -15.10 -0.63
N LEU A 71 -20.65 -15.79 0.10
CA LEU A 71 -19.27 -15.32 0.28
C LEU A 71 -18.54 -15.11 -1.06
N SER A 72 -18.86 -15.91 -2.09
CA SER A 72 -18.35 -15.72 -3.45
C SER A 72 -18.87 -14.43 -4.10
N GLN A 73 -20.14 -14.08 -3.91
CA GLN A 73 -20.71 -12.82 -4.41
C GLN A 73 -20.06 -11.62 -3.73
N VAL A 74 -19.82 -11.70 -2.42
CA VAL A 74 -19.10 -10.69 -1.66
C VAL A 74 -17.66 -10.53 -2.16
N TYR A 75 -16.98 -11.64 -2.44
CA TYR A 75 -15.64 -11.61 -3.03
C TYR A 75 -15.64 -10.94 -4.40
N ILE A 76 -16.55 -11.34 -5.30
CA ILE A 76 -16.62 -10.79 -6.67
C ILE A 76 -17.00 -9.29 -6.64
N ALA A 77 -17.93 -8.89 -5.78
CA ALA A 77 -18.29 -7.50 -5.57
C ALA A 77 -17.10 -6.69 -5.04
N GLY A 78 -16.36 -7.23 -4.07
CA GLY A 78 -15.12 -6.62 -3.56
C GLY A 78 -14.04 -6.51 -4.63
N PHE A 79 -13.87 -7.55 -5.45
CA PHE A 79 -12.94 -7.56 -6.57
C PHE A 79 -13.28 -6.48 -7.60
N GLY A 80 -14.54 -6.41 -8.05
CA GLY A 80 -14.98 -5.40 -9.01
C GLY A 80 -14.89 -3.98 -8.46
N ALA A 81 -15.17 -3.79 -7.16
CA ALA A 81 -14.96 -2.52 -6.49
C ALA A 81 -13.47 -2.11 -6.47
N GLY A 82 -12.56 -3.08 -6.24
CA GLY A 82 -11.13 -2.85 -6.35
C GLY A 82 -10.68 -2.41 -7.75
N VAL A 83 -11.28 -2.98 -8.81
CA VAL A 83 -11.05 -2.53 -10.19
C VAL A 83 -11.53 -1.09 -10.41
N ALA A 84 -12.71 -0.73 -9.89
CA ALA A 84 -13.22 0.64 -9.98
C ALA A 84 -12.32 1.64 -9.25
N CYS A 85 -11.85 1.29 -8.04
CA CYS A 85 -10.89 2.09 -7.30
C CYS A 85 -9.57 2.26 -8.07
N PHE A 86 -9.08 1.20 -8.71
CA PHE A 86 -7.87 1.24 -9.54
C PHE A 86 -7.98 2.28 -10.66
N LEU A 87 -9.13 2.36 -11.34
CA LEU A 87 -9.33 3.34 -12.41
C LEU A 87 -9.22 4.80 -11.91
N ALA A 88 -9.63 5.05 -10.67
CA ALA A 88 -9.55 6.36 -10.06
C ALA A 88 -8.19 6.66 -9.40
N SER A 89 -7.56 5.66 -8.76
CA SER A 89 -6.33 5.85 -7.98
C SER A 89 -5.08 5.89 -8.85
N THR A 90 -5.00 5.05 -9.89
CA THR A 90 -3.78 4.81 -10.67
C THR A 90 -3.17 6.07 -11.28
N PRO A 91 -3.94 6.98 -11.90
CA PRO A 91 -3.38 8.23 -12.42
C PRO A 91 -2.72 9.07 -11.33
N THR A 92 -3.34 9.12 -10.15
CA THR A 92 -2.80 9.89 -9.01
C THR A 92 -1.57 9.23 -8.41
N GLU A 93 -1.54 7.90 -8.32
CA GLU A 93 -0.37 7.15 -7.85
C GLU A 93 0.82 7.32 -8.79
N LEU A 94 0.62 7.22 -10.11
CA LEU A 94 1.68 7.38 -11.09
C LEU A 94 2.30 8.78 -11.01
N VAL A 95 1.46 9.82 -10.94
CA VAL A 95 1.92 11.21 -10.82
C VAL A 95 2.69 11.41 -9.50
N LYS A 96 2.21 10.86 -8.38
CA LYS A 96 2.91 10.92 -7.09
C LYS A 96 4.28 10.22 -7.15
N CYS A 97 4.35 9.02 -7.73
CA CYS A 97 5.60 8.29 -7.88
C CYS A 97 6.60 9.08 -8.75
N ARG A 98 6.16 9.71 -9.85
CA ARG A 98 7.05 10.56 -10.67
C ARG A 98 7.47 11.83 -9.93
N ALA A 99 6.58 12.45 -9.17
CA ALA A 99 6.91 13.62 -8.35
C ALA A 99 7.98 13.31 -7.29
N GLN A 100 8.00 12.08 -6.75
CA GLN A 100 9.05 11.63 -5.82
C GLN A 100 10.42 11.47 -6.47
N VAL A 101 10.46 11.12 -7.77
CA VAL A 101 11.70 10.99 -8.54
C VAL A 101 12.20 12.36 -9.03
N TYR A 102 11.29 13.28 -9.32
CA TYR A 102 11.58 14.63 -9.83
C TYR A 102 11.13 15.72 -8.84
N PRO A 103 11.82 15.90 -7.70
CA PRO A 103 11.36 16.78 -6.61
C PRO A 103 11.25 18.26 -7.03
N ASN A 104 12.00 18.69 -8.04
CA ASN A 104 11.98 20.07 -8.55
C ASN A 104 10.87 20.33 -9.59
N SER A 105 10.13 19.29 -10.00
CA SER A 105 9.06 19.41 -10.99
C SER A 105 7.69 19.52 -10.33
N SER A 106 6.88 20.47 -10.79
CA SER A 106 5.49 20.56 -10.35
C SER A 106 4.70 19.31 -10.75
N THR A 107 3.89 18.79 -9.81
CA THR A 107 2.92 17.70 -10.01
C THR A 107 2.07 17.91 -11.27
N TRP A 108 1.68 19.17 -11.54
CA TRP A 108 0.88 19.53 -12.70
C TRP A 108 1.65 19.45 -14.02
N SER A 109 2.93 19.83 -14.01
CA SER A 109 3.81 19.69 -15.18
C SER A 109 4.05 18.23 -15.52
N ILE A 110 4.20 17.37 -14.51
CA ILE A 110 4.31 15.91 -14.68
C ILE A 110 3.03 15.33 -15.27
N PHE A 111 1.87 15.70 -14.72
CA PHE A 111 0.57 15.27 -15.23
C PHE A 111 0.37 15.66 -16.71
N LYS A 112 0.60 16.93 -17.05
CA LYS A 112 0.52 17.41 -18.45
C LYS A 112 1.50 16.66 -19.35
N SER A 113 2.75 16.50 -18.90
CA SER A 113 3.77 15.79 -19.67
C SER A 113 3.31 14.37 -20.03
N ILE A 114 2.74 13.61 -19.08
CA ILE A 114 2.19 12.27 -19.36
C ILE A 114 1.06 12.34 -20.39
N LEU A 115 0.10 13.23 -20.19
CA LEU A 115 -1.08 13.34 -21.05
C LEU A 115 -0.70 13.70 -22.49
N PHE A 116 0.25 14.61 -22.69
CA PHE A 116 0.66 15.04 -24.04
C PHE A 116 1.63 14.07 -24.72
N THR A 117 2.42 13.30 -23.98
CA THR A 117 3.41 12.37 -24.57
C THR A 117 2.87 10.96 -24.81
N HIS A 118 2.07 10.44 -23.87
CA HIS A 118 1.60 9.05 -23.88
C HIS A 118 0.05 8.95 -23.91
N GLY A 119 -0.66 10.08 -23.91
CA GLY A 119 -2.11 10.11 -23.85
C GLY A 119 -2.67 9.56 -22.54
N ILE A 120 -3.96 9.19 -22.57
CA ILE A 120 -4.67 8.61 -21.41
C ILE A 120 -4.08 7.25 -21.02
N GLY A 121 -3.67 6.45 -22.01
CA GLY A 121 -3.03 5.13 -21.78
C GLY A 121 -1.74 5.23 -20.97
N GLY A 122 -1.02 6.34 -21.06
CA GLY A 122 0.19 6.61 -20.28
C GLY A 122 -0.02 6.59 -18.77
N PHE A 123 -1.22 6.96 -18.29
CA PHE A 123 -1.53 6.94 -16.84
C PHE A 123 -1.68 5.53 -16.28
N TYR A 124 -1.96 4.55 -17.13
CA TYR A 124 -2.14 3.16 -16.74
C TYR A 124 -0.90 2.31 -17.01
N GLN A 125 0.19 2.91 -17.50
CA GLN A 125 1.44 2.22 -17.76
C GLN A 125 2.07 1.75 -16.45
N GLY A 126 2.18 0.42 -16.29
CA GLY A 126 2.60 -0.21 -15.04
C GLY A 126 1.46 -0.46 -14.04
N GLY A 127 0.22 -0.08 -14.36
CA GLY A 127 -0.95 -0.33 -13.52
C GLY A 127 -1.36 -1.80 -13.41
N LEU A 128 -0.88 -2.67 -14.32
CA LEU A 128 -1.21 -4.09 -14.29
C LEU A 128 -0.83 -4.77 -12.96
N ILE A 129 0.32 -4.40 -12.37
CA ILE A 129 0.71 -4.95 -11.06
C ILE A 129 -0.18 -4.42 -9.94
N THR A 130 -0.64 -3.17 -10.05
CA THR A 130 -1.53 -2.55 -9.08
C THR A 130 -2.92 -3.20 -9.13
N ILE A 131 -3.50 -3.45 -10.31
CA ILE A 131 -4.80 -4.13 -10.40
C ILE A 131 -4.73 -5.61 -9.98
N ILE A 132 -3.65 -6.34 -10.33
CA ILE A 132 -3.42 -7.73 -9.90
C ILE A 132 -3.29 -7.82 -8.37
N ARG A 133 -2.86 -6.73 -7.73
CA ARG A 133 -2.73 -6.63 -6.28
C ARG A 133 -4.03 -6.18 -5.60
N ASP A 134 -4.58 -5.07 -6.06
CA ASP A 134 -5.67 -4.34 -5.38
C ASP A 134 -6.99 -5.08 -5.52
N ALA A 135 -7.34 -5.56 -6.71
CA ALA A 135 -8.63 -6.20 -6.93
C ALA A 135 -8.79 -7.52 -6.13
N PRO A 136 -7.85 -8.49 -6.18
CA PRO A 136 -7.91 -9.66 -5.30
C PRO A 136 -7.86 -9.27 -3.81
N GLY A 137 -7.07 -8.25 -3.48
CA GLY A 137 -6.94 -7.75 -2.12
C GLY A 137 -8.26 -7.28 -1.50
N TYR A 138 -9.01 -6.44 -2.23
CA TYR A 138 -10.34 -6.00 -1.82
C TYR A 138 -11.36 -7.15 -1.81
N GLY A 139 -11.26 -8.10 -2.74
CA GLY A 139 -12.06 -9.32 -2.73
C GLY A 139 -11.87 -10.12 -1.43
N VAL A 140 -10.62 -10.40 -1.05
CA VAL A 140 -10.28 -11.10 0.20
C VAL A 140 -10.71 -10.30 1.42
N TYR A 141 -10.56 -8.97 1.40
CA TYR A 141 -11.01 -8.10 2.50
C TYR A 141 -12.51 -8.26 2.76
N PHE A 142 -13.35 -8.06 1.74
CA PHE A 142 -14.80 -8.16 1.90
C PHE A 142 -15.25 -9.59 2.24
N TRP A 143 -14.62 -10.60 1.62
CA TRP A 143 -14.86 -12.01 1.93
C TRP A 143 -14.57 -12.34 3.40
N ALA A 144 -13.39 -11.95 3.89
CA ALA A 144 -12.97 -12.19 5.26
C ALA A 144 -13.83 -11.41 6.26
N TYR A 145 -14.16 -10.16 5.94
CA TYR A 145 -15.03 -9.32 6.75
C TYR A 145 -16.42 -9.95 6.91
N GLU A 146 -17.04 -10.39 5.82
CA GLU A 146 -18.34 -11.05 5.85
C GLU A 146 -18.29 -12.40 6.57
N GLY A 147 -17.25 -13.20 6.31
CA GLY A 147 -17.04 -14.48 6.98
C GLY A 147 -16.91 -14.31 8.51
N LEU A 148 -16.11 -13.34 8.97
CA LEU A 148 -15.93 -13.10 10.40
C LEU A 148 -17.20 -12.58 11.06
N LYS A 149 -17.97 -11.69 10.40
CA LYS A 149 -19.27 -11.24 10.93
C LYS A 149 -20.22 -12.41 11.18
N ARG A 150 -20.26 -13.40 10.28
CA ARG A 150 -21.08 -14.61 10.42
C ARG A 150 -20.60 -15.48 11.58
N VAL A 151 -19.30 -15.70 11.69
CA VAL A 151 -18.71 -16.51 12.78
C VAL A 151 -18.92 -15.85 14.14
N LEU A 152 -18.84 -14.52 14.22
CA LEU A 152 -19.02 -13.76 15.45
C LEU A 152 -20.50 -13.55 15.84
N GLY A 153 -21.43 -14.04 15.00
CA GLY A 153 -22.88 -13.91 15.21
C GLY A 153 -23.31 -12.45 15.32
N VAL A 154 -22.75 -11.58 14.48
CA VAL A 154 -23.09 -10.15 14.49
C VAL A 154 -24.51 -9.97 13.97
N THR A 155 -25.43 -9.61 14.86
CA THR A 155 -26.78 -9.16 14.52
C THR A 155 -26.84 -7.63 14.44
N ILE A 156 -27.75 -7.10 13.62
CA ILE A 156 -27.97 -5.64 13.48
C ILE A 156 -28.82 -5.12 14.67
N ASP A 157 -28.45 -5.51 15.90
CA ASP A 157 -29.03 -4.93 17.11
C ASP A 157 -28.05 -3.91 17.67
N ASN A 158 -28.55 -2.71 18.00
CA ASN A 158 -27.78 -1.56 18.54
C ASN A 158 -27.25 -1.79 19.98
N SER A 159 -26.92 -3.02 20.33
CA SER A 159 -26.18 -3.34 21.55
C SER A 159 -24.70 -3.08 21.31
N GLY A 160 -24.05 -2.27 22.15
CA GLY A 160 -22.63 -1.89 22.00
C GLY A 160 -21.66 -3.06 21.78
N GLY A 161 -22.02 -4.29 22.20
CA GLY A 161 -21.25 -5.51 21.93
C GLY A 161 -21.14 -5.91 20.45
N ASN A 162 -22.06 -5.48 19.59
CA ASN A 162 -21.97 -5.77 18.16
C ASN A 162 -20.92 -4.91 17.48
N VAL A 163 -20.72 -3.65 17.88
CA VAL A 163 -19.78 -2.78 17.16
C VAL A 163 -18.32 -3.14 17.41
N SER A 164 -17.97 -3.56 18.62
CA SER A 164 -16.62 -4.10 18.90
C SER A 164 -16.34 -5.35 18.05
N LYS A 165 -17.34 -6.21 17.82
CA LYS A 165 -17.23 -7.35 16.89
C LYS A 165 -17.07 -6.90 15.44
N LEU A 166 -17.80 -5.87 14.99
CA LEU A 166 -17.64 -5.31 13.63
C LEU A 166 -16.23 -4.76 13.42
N LEU A 167 -15.70 -4.00 14.39
CA LEU A 167 -14.36 -3.45 14.31
C LEU A 167 -13.29 -4.54 14.33
N PHE A 168 -13.47 -5.57 15.17
CA PHE A 168 -12.56 -6.71 15.20
C PHE A 168 -12.59 -7.47 13.87
N ALA A 169 -13.78 -7.67 13.31
CA ALA A 169 -13.95 -8.24 11.98
C ALA A 169 -13.24 -7.41 10.89
N GLY A 170 -13.39 -6.08 10.93
CA GLY A 170 -12.72 -5.16 10.00
C GLY A 170 -11.19 -5.21 10.12
N GLY A 171 -10.66 -5.19 11.35
CA GLY A 171 -9.23 -5.25 11.62
C GLY A 171 -8.61 -6.58 11.17
N MET A 172 -9.25 -7.71 11.48
CA MET A 172 -8.79 -9.04 11.07
C MET A 172 -8.92 -9.25 9.56
N ALA A 173 -10.00 -8.79 8.95
CA ALA A 173 -10.16 -8.80 7.49
C ALA A 173 -9.04 -8.00 6.80
N GLY A 174 -8.64 -6.87 7.38
CA GLY A 174 -7.46 -6.12 6.96
C GLY A 174 -6.19 -6.97 7.00
N LEU A 175 -5.91 -7.63 8.13
CA LEU A 175 -4.73 -8.50 8.26
C LEU A 175 -4.71 -9.65 7.23
N LEU A 176 -5.86 -10.30 7.02
CA LEU A 176 -5.99 -11.40 6.08
C LEU A 176 -5.83 -10.93 4.63
N SER A 177 -6.43 -9.79 4.28
CA SER A 177 -6.25 -9.15 2.97
C SER A 177 -4.79 -8.83 2.72
N TRP A 178 -4.11 -8.15 3.66
CA TRP A 178 -2.68 -7.86 3.56
C TRP A 178 -1.83 -9.12 3.41
N GLY A 179 -2.13 -10.18 4.18
CA GLY A 179 -1.42 -11.46 4.08
C GLY A 179 -1.54 -12.11 2.70
N SER A 180 -2.73 -12.06 2.09
CA SER A 180 -2.96 -12.59 0.74
C SER A 180 -2.21 -11.83 -0.35
N ILE A 181 -2.04 -10.53 -0.16
CA ILE A 181 -1.41 -9.62 -1.13
C ILE A 181 0.11 -9.59 -0.99
N TYR A 182 0.63 -9.93 0.20
CA TYR A 182 2.02 -9.74 0.57
C TYR A 182 3.06 -10.29 -0.45
N PRO A 183 2.87 -11.49 -1.06
CA PRO A 183 3.79 -11.97 -2.10
C PRO A 183 3.93 -11.02 -3.30
N LEU A 184 2.82 -10.40 -3.73
CA LEU A 184 2.80 -9.45 -4.83
C LEU A 184 3.49 -8.13 -4.45
N ASP A 185 3.37 -7.71 -3.19
CA ASP A 185 4.09 -6.53 -2.68
C ASP A 185 5.60 -6.75 -2.62
N VAL A 186 6.06 -7.96 -2.27
CA VAL A 186 7.49 -8.31 -2.33
C VAL A 186 8.01 -8.22 -3.75
N ILE A 187 7.28 -8.78 -4.73
CA ILE A 187 7.66 -8.72 -6.15
C ILE A 187 7.68 -7.27 -6.64
N LYS A 188 6.66 -6.48 -6.31
CA LYS A 188 6.59 -5.05 -6.66
C LYS A 188 7.77 -4.27 -6.07
N SER A 189 8.10 -4.50 -4.80
CA SER A 189 9.23 -3.84 -4.14
C SER A 189 10.56 -4.19 -4.82
N ARG A 190 10.80 -5.46 -5.16
CA ARG A 190 12.00 -5.90 -5.91
C ARG A 190 12.08 -5.29 -7.31
N LEU A 191 10.96 -5.19 -8.02
CA LEU A 191 10.90 -4.57 -9.34
C LEU A 191 11.11 -3.04 -9.30
N GLN A 192 10.62 -2.36 -8.27
CA GLN A 192 10.78 -0.91 -8.12
C GLN A 192 12.19 -0.55 -7.65
N THR A 193 12.79 -1.34 -6.77
CA THR A 193 14.16 -1.10 -6.24
C THR A 193 15.24 -1.24 -7.31
N GLN A 194 15.14 -2.19 -8.24
CA GLN A 194 16.11 -2.31 -9.33
C GLN A 194 16.14 -1.08 -10.26
N TYR A 195 15.01 -0.37 -10.40
CA TYR A 195 14.92 0.80 -11.28
C TYR A 195 15.69 1.99 -10.67
N SER A 196 15.59 2.16 -9.35
CA SER A 196 16.40 3.14 -8.60
C SER A 196 17.90 2.90 -8.72
N SER A 197 18.35 1.63 -8.78
CA SER A 197 19.77 1.31 -9.00
C SER A 197 20.24 1.60 -10.43
N SER A 198 19.33 1.64 -11.40
CA SER A 198 19.66 1.89 -12.82
C SER A 198 19.73 3.38 -13.20
N ILE A 199 19.14 4.27 -12.38
CA ILE A 199 19.10 5.74 -12.59
C ILE A 199 20.33 6.47 -12.03
N ASN A 200 21.38 5.76 -11.61
CA ASN A 200 22.70 6.37 -11.38
C ASN A 200 23.76 5.81 -12.33
N PRO A 201 23.78 6.21 -13.61
CA PRO A 201 25.02 6.50 -14.28
C PRO A 201 25.27 8.00 -14.14
N HIS A 202 26.32 8.38 -13.44
CA HIS A 202 26.83 9.75 -13.46
C HIS A 202 26.90 10.27 -14.89
N THR A 203 26.01 11.19 -15.25
CA THR A 203 26.25 12.16 -16.32
C THR A 203 27.16 13.24 -15.73
N GLU A 204 28.42 12.88 -15.49
CA GLU A 204 29.53 13.82 -15.44
C GLU A 204 30.67 13.18 -16.21
N GLU A 205 30.70 13.46 -17.52
CA GLU A 205 31.94 13.34 -18.29
C GLU A 205 32.91 14.40 -17.78
N THR A 206 33.84 14.01 -16.91
CA THR A 206 35.12 14.71 -16.75
C THR A 206 36.26 13.71 -16.97
N PRO A 207 37.27 14.05 -17.79
CA PRO A 207 38.28 13.10 -18.20
C PRO A 207 39.37 12.97 -17.13
N LEU A 208 40.02 11.80 -17.13
CA LEU A 208 41.29 11.48 -16.46
C LEU A 208 41.22 11.15 -14.95
N VAL A 209 41.26 9.86 -14.63
CA VAL A 209 42.33 9.20 -13.83
C VAL A 209 41.99 7.72 -13.70
N GLN A 210 42.76 6.90 -14.40
CA GLN A 210 42.68 5.45 -14.42
C GLN A 210 43.39 4.90 -13.19
N ARG A 211 42.69 4.80 -12.04
CA ARG A 211 43.25 4.15 -10.84
C ARG A 211 43.03 2.64 -10.92
N LYS A 212 44.08 1.93 -11.34
CA LYS A 212 44.19 0.46 -11.31
C LYS A 212 44.16 -0.01 -9.86
N VAL A 213 43.02 -0.54 -9.39
CA VAL A 213 42.94 -1.30 -8.14
C VAL A 213 43.08 -2.77 -8.50
N THR A 214 44.28 -3.31 -8.30
CA THR A 214 44.59 -4.74 -8.42
C THR A 214 44.14 -5.45 -7.14
N VAL A 215 43.01 -6.17 -7.18
CA VAL A 215 42.75 -7.33 -6.31
C VAL A 215 41.94 -8.36 -7.13
N SER A 216 42.44 -9.60 -7.16
CA SER A 216 41.77 -10.81 -7.66
C SER A 216 41.90 -11.86 -6.54
N PRO A 217 40.93 -12.79 -6.36
CA PRO A 217 40.36 -13.60 -7.43
C PRO A 217 38.85 -13.46 -7.63
N THR A 218 38.48 -13.30 -8.90
CA THR A 218 37.31 -13.88 -9.58
C THR A 218 35.97 -13.87 -8.84
N VAL A 219 35.38 -12.69 -8.66
CA VAL A 219 33.95 -12.52 -8.94
C VAL A 219 33.89 -11.72 -10.23
N THR A 220 33.66 -12.41 -11.34
CA THR A 220 33.35 -11.77 -12.62
C THR A 220 32.04 -11.01 -12.42
N LEU A 221 32.10 -9.76 -11.98
CA LEU A 221 30.99 -8.83 -12.05
C LEU A 221 30.80 -8.51 -13.53
N THR A 222 30.17 -9.44 -14.26
CA THR A 222 29.61 -9.17 -15.57
C THR A 222 28.72 -7.95 -15.42
N ARG A 223 29.19 -6.82 -15.96
CA ARG A 223 28.39 -5.61 -16.16
C ARG A 223 27.18 -6.00 -16.98
N GLN A 224 26.06 -6.31 -16.32
CA GLN A 224 24.80 -6.57 -16.99
C GLN A 224 24.28 -5.23 -17.53
N ASN A 225 24.37 -5.05 -18.85
CA ASN A 225 23.71 -3.97 -19.56
C ASN A 225 22.21 -4.28 -19.63
N GLY A 226 21.47 -4.00 -18.55
CA GLY A 226 20.00 -4.11 -18.53
C GLY A 226 19.42 -4.33 -17.13
N PRO A 227 18.10 -4.12 -16.94
CA PRO A 227 17.43 -4.40 -15.67
C PRO A 227 17.54 -5.89 -15.30
N TYR A 228 17.91 -6.19 -14.05
CA TYR A 228 18.10 -7.56 -13.55
C TYR A 228 16.82 -8.42 -13.66
N TYR A 229 15.65 -7.80 -13.47
CA TYR A 229 14.35 -8.41 -13.69
C TYR A 229 13.67 -7.82 -14.92
N LYS A 230 13.32 -8.68 -15.88
CA LYS A 230 12.63 -8.31 -17.14
C LYS A 230 11.13 -8.06 -16.96
N GLY A 231 10.55 -8.54 -15.87
CA GLY A 231 9.12 -8.41 -15.58
C GLY A 231 8.70 -9.20 -14.34
N ILE A 232 7.40 -9.24 -14.08
CA ILE A 232 6.80 -9.88 -12.87
C ILE A 232 7.13 -11.37 -12.83
N VAL A 233 6.90 -12.08 -13.94
CA VAL A 233 7.13 -13.53 -14.03
C VAL A 233 8.62 -13.85 -13.85
N ASP A 234 9.49 -13.11 -14.53
CA ASP A 234 10.95 -13.27 -14.41
C ASP A 234 11.44 -12.98 -12.98
N CYS A 235 10.92 -11.94 -12.33
CA CYS A 235 11.21 -11.63 -10.92
C CYS A 235 10.72 -12.74 -9.98
N THR A 236 9.55 -13.30 -10.23
CA THR A 236 8.96 -14.36 -9.40
C THR A 236 9.79 -15.65 -9.51
N ILE A 237 10.10 -16.07 -10.74
CA ILE A 237 10.89 -17.29 -11.00
C ILE A 237 12.30 -17.15 -10.42
N LYS A 238 13.00 -16.04 -10.72
CA LYS A 238 14.36 -15.81 -10.19
C LYS A 238 14.39 -15.73 -8.67
N SER A 239 13.40 -15.07 -8.05
CA SER A 239 13.33 -14.97 -6.59
C SER A 239 13.06 -16.34 -5.95
N TYR A 240 12.17 -17.13 -6.54
CA TYR A 240 11.90 -18.49 -6.08
C TYR A 240 13.11 -19.43 -6.24
N GLN A 241 13.82 -19.35 -7.37
CA GLN A 241 15.03 -20.15 -7.60
C GLN A 241 16.19 -19.77 -6.69
N ALA A 242 16.32 -18.49 -6.33
CA ALA A 242 17.42 -18.00 -5.50
C ALA A 242 17.19 -18.21 -3.99
N GLU A 243 15.96 -18.00 -3.50
CA GLU A 243 15.66 -17.92 -2.05
C GLU A 243 14.52 -18.86 -1.60
N GLY A 244 13.86 -19.55 -2.54
CA GLY A 244 12.72 -20.42 -2.25
C GLY A 244 11.42 -19.66 -1.98
N ILE A 245 10.43 -20.35 -1.39
CA ILE A 245 9.09 -19.77 -1.12
C ILE A 245 9.07 -18.75 0.04
N SER A 246 10.03 -18.86 0.97
CA SER A 246 10.08 -18.01 2.17
C SER A 246 10.33 -16.53 1.83
N VAL A 247 10.94 -16.27 0.68
CA VAL A 247 11.21 -14.92 0.18
C VAL A 247 9.95 -14.07 0.04
N PHE A 248 8.84 -14.70 -0.34
CA PHE A 248 7.56 -14.01 -0.55
C PHE A 248 6.86 -13.64 0.76
N PHE A 249 7.29 -14.20 1.88
CA PHE A 249 6.74 -13.92 3.23
C PHE A 249 7.75 -13.24 4.15
N ARG A 250 8.96 -12.99 3.66
CA ARG A 250 10.05 -12.38 4.43
C ARG A 250 9.75 -10.91 4.71
N GLY A 251 9.36 -10.62 5.96
CA GLY A 251 8.99 -9.27 6.41
C GLY A 251 7.50 -9.09 6.70
N ILE A 252 6.69 -10.16 6.60
CA ILE A 252 5.27 -10.09 6.93
C ILE A 252 5.05 -9.75 8.41
N ILE A 253 5.91 -10.24 9.31
CA ILE A 253 5.82 -10.01 10.76
C ILE A 253 5.86 -8.51 11.11
N PRO A 254 6.86 -7.72 10.69
CA PRO A 254 6.84 -6.27 10.86
C PRO A 254 5.56 -5.59 10.34
N THR A 255 5.06 -6.05 9.19
CA THR A 255 3.83 -5.51 8.57
C THR A 255 2.59 -5.77 9.43
N LEU A 256 2.47 -6.98 9.99
CA LEU A 256 1.38 -7.35 10.89
C LEU A 256 1.49 -6.65 12.25
N ILE A 257 2.70 -6.52 12.80
CA ILE A 257 2.93 -5.78 14.05
C ILE A 257 2.52 -4.32 13.90
N ARG A 258 2.84 -3.69 12.76
CA ARG A 258 2.44 -2.30 12.47
C ARG A 258 0.92 -2.10 12.42
N ALA A 259 0.16 -3.14 12.06
CA ALA A 259 -1.30 -3.04 11.98
C ALA A 259 -1.97 -2.96 13.36
N TRP A 260 -1.33 -3.46 14.42
CA TRP A 260 -1.89 -3.43 15.77
C TRP A 260 -2.11 -2.01 16.32
N PRO A 261 -1.12 -1.10 16.31
CA PRO A 261 -1.34 0.29 16.74
C PRO A 261 -2.42 1.00 15.91
N VAL A 262 -2.46 0.76 14.60
CA VAL A 262 -3.45 1.38 13.72
C VAL A 262 -4.85 0.92 14.11
N ASN A 263 -5.05 -0.39 14.26
CA ASN A 263 -6.33 -0.94 14.70
C ASN A 263 -6.72 -0.41 16.09
N ALA A 264 -5.78 -0.37 17.05
CA ALA A 264 -6.04 0.15 18.40
C ALA A 264 -6.51 1.62 18.38
N VAL A 265 -5.88 2.46 17.56
CA VAL A 265 -6.32 3.86 17.37
C VAL A 265 -7.71 3.91 16.73
N THR A 266 -8.00 3.06 15.74
CA THR A 266 -9.35 2.99 15.13
C THR A 266 -10.42 2.64 16.17
N PHE A 267 -10.17 1.64 17.03
CA PHE A 267 -11.08 1.29 18.12
C PHE A 267 -11.29 2.47 19.08
N TYR A 268 -10.22 3.12 19.50
CA TYR A 268 -10.29 4.25 20.41
C TYR A 268 -11.05 5.45 19.83
N VAL A 269 -10.76 5.83 18.58
CA VAL A 269 -11.46 6.92 17.89
C VAL A 269 -12.93 6.59 17.73
N TYR A 270 -13.26 5.34 17.43
CA TYR A 270 -14.64 4.90 17.35
C TYR A 270 -15.39 5.05 18.68
N GLU A 271 -14.80 4.59 19.79
CA GLU A 271 -15.43 4.70 21.12
C GLU A 271 -15.72 6.16 21.49
N ILE A 272 -14.79 7.07 21.19
CA ILE A 272 -15.02 8.50 21.36
C ILE A 272 -16.20 8.97 20.52
N MET A 273 -16.25 8.58 19.24
CA MET A 273 -17.29 9.04 18.32
C MET A 273 -18.67 8.53 18.68
N ILE A 274 -18.80 7.26 19.08
CA ILE A 274 -20.11 6.72 19.48
C ILE A 274 -20.58 7.33 20.79
N ASN A 275 -19.68 7.55 21.77
CA ASN A 275 -20.03 8.23 23.02
C ASN A 275 -20.48 9.67 22.76
N TRP A 276 -19.80 10.36 21.84
CA TRP A 276 -20.19 11.70 21.41
C TRP A 276 -21.57 11.70 20.74
N LEU A 277 -21.83 10.78 19.80
CA LEU A 277 -23.15 10.67 19.15
C LEU A 277 -24.28 10.36 20.16
N ASN A 278 -24.04 9.44 21.09
CA ASN A 278 -25.01 9.11 22.13
C ASN A 278 -25.29 10.31 23.05
N SER A 279 -24.27 11.12 23.35
CA SER A 279 -24.45 12.34 24.16
C SER A 279 -25.34 13.38 23.46
N LEU A 280 -25.30 13.45 22.12
CA LEU A 280 -26.17 14.34 21.34
C LEU A 280 -27.62 13.84 21.29
N GLN A 281 -27.82 12.52 21.29
CA GLN A 281 -29.16 11.92 21.30
C GLN A 281 -29.87 12.06 22.65
N HIS A 282 -29.13 12.11 23.76
CA HIS A 282 -29.69 12.35 25.10
C HIS A 282 -29.88 13.84 25.44
N SER A 283 -29.34 14.75 24.62
CA SER A 283 -29.46 16.21 24.82
C SER A 283 -30.65 16.84 24.06
N ASN A 284 -31.42 16.05 23.31
CA ASN A 284 -32.69 16.43 22.67
C ASN A 284 -33.85 15.64 23.29
#